data_AF-A0AAD8Y7E0-F1
#
_entry.id   AF-A0AAD8Y7E0-F1
#
_cell.length_a   1.000
_cell.length_b   1.000
_cell.length_c   1.000
_cell.angle_alpha   90.00
_cell.angle_beta   90.00
_cell.angle_gamma   90.00
#
_symmetry.space_group_name_H-M   'P 1'
#
loop_
_entity.id
_entity.type
_entity.pdbx_description
1 polymer ?
#
loop_
_entity_poly.entity_id
_entity_poly.type
_entity_poly.pdbx_seq_one_letter_code
_entity_poly.pdbx_strand_id
1 'polypeptide(L)'
;MSTATKCNSGNKRNSDGSLRAENTTICLVDIPVEPLAHVASFLSATSQAIFGLAVAAVNDKILNKNSFAIVGDQWDSLDFTEIEKELAARLTDDDIKAVLWCIDAANKVKRLSLAHCVNITGSCLEQLRGSQIIEQIDLSLVGRHEDPVLIEPWHPPRKDESLVLPFVPPISCENVLPILDSIIVSEQCSLQHLQFPKAWRTNYPSEKDSNWSSWSRWNYDTSFKPDPTFVRFLMRYNQMLMNRGISCVKCSHNLHSSGYQLVGSSVSDRKSFYTFGNQNHTCSQCMKHYCYRCGIQDSNEEFRNRRDGIGDFHLERCNVCEREQCVECSGMYRCETCPSSTTFCMNCKESTKCSLCSNRECNDCDLSRCESCKKEL
;
A
#
# COMPACT_ATOMS: atom_id res chain seq x y z
N MET A 1 -11.10 53.17 17.56
CA MET A 1 -10.20 53.21 18.73
C MET A 1 -9.41 51.89 18.75
N SER A 2 -8.14 51.94 19.16
CA SER A 2 -7.07 50.91 19.02
C SER A 2 -6.27 51.00 17.71
N THR A 3 -5.29 51.91 17.60
CA THR A 3 -3.87 51.88 18.05
C THR A 3 -2.96 51.06 17.13
N ALA A 4 -2.34 51.78 16.19
CA ALA A 4 -1.18 51.36 15.43
C ALA A 4 0.09 51.71 16.24
N THR A 5 0.96 50.72 16.44
CA THR A 5 2.25 50.90 17.12
C THR A 5 3.34 51.13 16.10
N LYS A 6 4.00 52.29 16.22
CA LYS A 6 5.09 52.80 15.39
C LYS A 6 6.40 52.45 16.09
N CYS A 7 7.26 51.61 15.48
CA CYS A 7 8.58 51.33 16.03
C CYS A 7 9.59 52.37 15.54
N ASN A 8 10.22 53.05 16.51
CA ASN A 8 11.25 54.07 16.35
C ASN A 8 12.60 53.45 15.94
N SER A 9 13.25 54.07 14.96
CA SER A 9 14.66 53.88 14.62
C SER A 9 15.55 54.78 15.48
N GLY A 10 16.41 54.20 16.32
CA GLY A 10 17.36 54.89 17.19
C GLY A 10 18.82 54.44 16.96
N ASN A 11 19.66 55.43 16.65
CA ASN A 11 21.12 55.48 16.48
C ASN A 11 22.06 54.45 17.15
N LYS A 12 23.02 53.97 16.34
CA LYS A 12 24.50 54.20 16.39
C LYS A 12 25.20 54.25 17.77
N ARG A 13 26.15 53.31 18.04
CA ARG A 13 27.62 53.56 18.15
C ARG A 13 28.44 52.33 18.62
N ASN A 14 29.63 52.25 18.00
CA ASN A 14 30.95 51.83 18.49
C ASN A 14 31.26 50.36 18.84
N SER A 15 31.93 49.72 17.86
CA SER A 15 33.19 48.98 17.95
C SER A 15 33.83 48.77 19.33
N ASP A 16 33.95 47.50 19.72
CA ASP A 16 35.10 47.01 20.46
C ASP A 16 35.54 45.65 19.89
N GLY A 17 36.84 45.54 19.62
CA GLY A 17 37.46 44.48 18.85
C GLY A 17 37.59 43.20 19.67
N SER A 18 36.58 42.34 19.60
CA SER A 18 36.68 40.95 20.04
C SER A 18 36.60 40.07 18.80
N LEU A 19 37.73 39.49 18.39
CA LEU A 19 37.80 38.40 17.41
C LEU A 19 37.11 37.16 18.02
N ARG A 20 35.78 37.21 18.14
CA ARG A 20 34.96 36.02 18.25
C ARG A 20 35.07 35.34 16.89
N ALA A 21 35.58 34.11 16.88
CA ALA A 21 35.39 33.22 15.76
C ALA A 21 33.88 33.17 15.48
N GLU A 22 33.44 33.90 14.45
CA GLU A 22 32.10 33.80 13.93
C GLU A 22 32.00 32.37 13.39
N ASN A 23 31.40 31.49 14.18
CA ASN A 23 30.94 30.19 13.70
C ASN A 23 29.95 30.47 12.59
N THR A 24 30.47 30.57 11.37
CA THR A 24 29.69 30.69 10.15
C THR A 24 29.04 29.33 9.97
N THR A 25 27.83 29.20 10.51
CA THR A 25 27.00 28.02 10.31
C THR A 25 26.66 27.98 8.82
N ILE A 26 27.35 27.12 8.07
CA ILE A 26 27.05 26.89 6.65
C ILE A 26 25.67 26.23 6.61
N CYS A 27 24.69 26.90 6.00
CA CYS A 27 23.37 26.34 5.83
C CYS A 27 23.34 25.47 4.56
N LEU A 28 22.48 24.45 4.54
CA LEU A 28 22.32 23.59 3.38
C LEU A 28 21.93 24.37 2.11
N VAL A 29 21.24 25.50 2.28
CA VAL A 29 20.84 26.41 1.18
C VAL A 29 22.00 27.20 0.57
N ASP A 30 23.15 27.27 1.25
CA ASP A 30 24.34 27.95 0.73
C ASP A 30 25.13 27.04 -0.23
N ILE A 31 24.79 25.75 -0.27
CA ILE A 31 25.41 24.78 -1.18
C ILE A 31 24.83 24.97 -2.58
N PRO A 32 25.66 25.05 -3.64
CA PRO A 32 25.18 25.09 -5.01
C PRO A 32 24.27 23.89 -5.36
N VAL A 33 23.42 24.07 -6.36
CA VAL A 33 22.42 23.06 -6.75
C VAL A 33 23.09 21.79 -7.28
N GLU A 34 24.25 21.93 -7.93
CA GLU A 34 24.94 20.83 -8.60
C GLU A 34 25.45 19.77 -7.60
N PRO A 35 26.17 20.11 -6.50
CA PRO A 35 26.48 19.17 -5.43
C PRO A 35 25.24 18.53 -4.80
N LEU A 36 24.16 19.30 -4.58
CA LEU A 36 22.93 18.78 -3.98
C LEU A 36 22.24 17.77 -4.90
N ALA A 37 22.15 18.07 -6.20
CA ALA A 37 21.63 17.15 -7.21
C ALA A 37 22.49 15.89 -7.33
N HIS A 38 23.82 16.04 -7.23
CA HIS A 38 24.72 14.89 -7.21
C HIS A 38 24.49 13.99 -6.00
N VAL A 39 24.38 14.56 -4.79
CA VAL A 39 24.04 13.77 -3.58
C VAL A 39 22.68 13.10 -3.73
N ALA A 40 21.68 13.82 -4.24
CA ALA A 40 20.33 13.32 -4.42
C ALA A 40 20.26 12.13 -5.40
N SER A 41 21.16 12.06 -6.39
CA SER A 41 21.24 10.95 -7.33
C SER A 41 21.65 9.60 -6.72
N PHE A 42 22.17 9.59 -5.49
CA PHE A 42 22.47 8.37 -4.73
C PHE A 42 21.32 7.92 -3.84
N LEU A 43 20.26 8.71 -3.74
CA LEU A 43 19.08 8.39 -2.94
C LEU A 43 18.10 7.55 -3.77
N SER A 44 17.22 6.80 -3.08
CA SER A 44 16.06 6.22 -3.73
C SER A 44 15.16 7.32 -4.30
N ALA A 45 14.30 7.02 -5.27
CA ALA A 45 13.45 8.01 -5.91
C ALA A 45 12.60 8.75 -4.84
N THR A 46 11.94 8.02 -3.94
CA THR A 46 11.15 8.64 -2.87
C THR A 46 12.00 9.55 -1.96
N SER A 47 13.18 9.09 -1.56
CA SER A 47 14.11 9.88 -0.73
C SER A 47 14.62 11.13 -1.45
N GLN A 48 14.90 11.03 -2.76
CA GLN A 48 15.30 12.14 -3.61
C GLN A 48 14.22 13.22 -3.70
N ALA A 49 12.95 12.83 -3.86
CA ALA A 49 11.84 13.79 -3.87
C ALA A 49 11.69 14.52 -2.54
N ILE A 50 11.76 13.78 -1.43
CA ILE A 50 11.65 14.36 -0.07
C ILE A 50 12.85 15.28 0.22
N PHE A 51 14.05 14.87 -0.18
CA PHE A 51 15.25 15.70 -0.04
C PHE A 51 15.15 17.00 -0.85
N GLY A 52 14.72 16.90 -2.12
CA GLY A 52 14.49 18.07 -2.96
C GLY A 52 13.45 19.02 -2.37
N LEU A 53 12.36 18.48 -1.81
CA LEU A 53 11.33 19.26 -1.12
C LEU A 53 11.88 19.93 0.15
N ALA A 54 12.68 19.23 0.95
CA ALA A 54 13.29 19.80 2.15
C ALA A 54 14.23 20.96 1.80
N VAL A 55 15.07 20.82 0.77
CA VAL A 55 15.93 21.90 0.27
C VAL A 55 15.10 23.09 -0.26
N ALA A 56 13.97 22.81 -0.92
CA ALA A 56 13.05 23.84 -1.40
C ALA A 56 12.40 24.62 -0.26
N ALA A 57 11.93 23.91 0.78
CA ALA A 57 11.24 24.49 1.92
C ALA A 57 12.12 25.46 2.72
N VAL A 58 13.41 25.15 2.90
CA VAL A 58 14.35 26.05 3.61
C VAL A 58 14.60 27.36 2.83
N ASN A 59 14.38 27.36 1.50
CA ASN A 59 14.61 28.53 0.67
C ASN A 59 13.46 29.56 0.68
N ASP A 60 12.38 29.32 1.46
CA ASP A 60 11.23 30.22 1.72
C ASP A 60 10.54 30.78 0.46
N LYS A 61 10.89 30.25 -0.70
CA LYS A 61 10.40 30.68 -2.01
C LYS A 61 9.68 29.50 -2.62
N ILE A 62 8.46 29.79 -3.09
CA ILE A 62 7.67 29.01 -4.06
C ILE A 62 8.59 28.06 -4.82
N LEU A 63 8.36 26.75 -4.70
CA LEU A 63 9.08 25.65 -5.36
C LEU A 63 9.86 26.14 -6.57
N ASN A 64 11.13 26.47 -6.33
CA ASN A 64 11.94 27.18 -7.31
C ASN A 64 12.37 26.20 -8.41
N LYS A 65 12.79 26.72 -9.57
CA LYS A 65 13.33 25.90 -10.67
C LYS A 65 14.48 24.98 -10.23
N ASN A 66 15.22 25.37 -9.19
CA ASN A 66 16.36 24.62 -8.66
C ASN A 66 15.91 23.34 -7.95
N SER A 67 14.73 23.31 -7.34
CA SER A 67 14.18 22.14 -6.66
C SER A 67 13.94 21.01 -7.66
N PHE A 68 13.45 21.33 -8.86
CA PHE A 68 13.25 20.37 -9.95
C PHE A 68 14.57 19.76 -10.45
N ALA A 69 15.68 20.49 -10.37
CA ALA A 69 16.99 19.98 -10.79
C ALA A 69 17.52 18.90 -9.83
N ILE A 70 17.19 18.97 -8.54
CA ILE A 70 17.60 17.99 -7.52
C ILE A 70 16.77 16.71 -7.66
N VAL A 71 15.49 16.85 -7.97
CA VAL A 71 14.50 15.76 -8.04
C VAL A 71 14.76 14.85 -9.25
N GLY A 72 15.29 15.35 -10.37
CA GLY A 72 15.50 14.53 -11.57
C GLY A 72 14.21 14.25 -12.33
N ASP A 73 14.29 13.51 -13.44
CA ASP A 73 13.21 13.40 -14.45
C ASP A 73 12.53 12.03 -14.54
N GLN A 74 13.10 10.97 -13.97
CA GLN A 74 12.62 9.60 -14.11
C GLN A 74 11.74 9.19 -12.93
N TRP A 75 10.42 9.28 -13.10
CA TRP A 75 9.43 9.04 -12.04
C TRP A 75 8.38 8.01 -12.39
N ASP A 76 8.76 6.81 -12.84
CA ASP A 76 7.78 5.76 -13.13
C ASP A 76 7.10 5.19 -11.86
N SER A 77 7.79 5.25 -10.72
CA SER A 77 7.32 4.67 -9.45
C SER A 77 7.66 5.59 -8.28
N LEU A 78 6.71 5.76 -7.38
CA LEU A 78 6.89 6.41 -6.08
C LEU A 78 6.44 5.44 -4.99
N ASP A 79 7.39 4.94 -4.20
CA ASP A 79 7.14 3.91 -3.20
C ASP A 79 7.70 4.34 -1.84
N PHE A 80 6.80 4.61 -0.89
CA PHE A 80 7.16 5.05 0.46
C PHE A 80 7.69 3.91 1.35
N THR A 81 7.76 2.66 0.86
CA THR A 81 8.54 1.60 1.53
C THR A 81 10.05 1.82 1.45
N GLU A 82 10.53 2.71 0.57
CA GLU A 82 11.95 2.99 0.37
C GLU A 82 12.54 3.98 1.40
N ILE A 83 11.72 4.48 2.32
CA ILE A 83 12.14 5.37 3.41
C ILE A 83 11.87 4.73 4.77
N GLU A 84 12.49 5.27 5.82
CA GLU A 84 12.28 4.81 7.19
C GLU A 84 10.79 4.92 7.58
N LYS A 85 10.25 3.88 8.23
CA LYS A 85 8.82 3.79 8.58
C LYS A 85 8.39 4.94 9.48
N GLU A 86 9.26 5.32 10.40
CA GLU A 86 9.09 6.42 11.34
C GLU A 86 8.99 7.76 10.62
N LEU A 87 9.79 7.95 9.56
CA LEU A 87 9.72 9.15 8.73
C LEU A 87 8.42 9.16 7.91
N ALA A 88 8.09 8.05 7.24
CA ALA A 88 6.86 7.92 6.46
C ALA A 88 5.60 8.18 7.29
N ALA A 89 5.55 7.66 8.52
CA ALA A 89 4.44 7.82 9.44
C ALA A 89 4.23 9.27 9.91
N ARG A 90 5.27 10.10 9.84
CA ARG A 90 5.21 11.53 10.18
C ARG A 90 4.75 12.42 9.03
N LEU A 91 4.74 11.91 7.79
CA LEU A 91 4.32 12.67 6.63
C LEU A 91 2.82 12.95 6.70
N THR A 92 2.46 14.21 6.44
CA THR A 92 1.08 14.70 6.37
C THR A 92 0.60 14.74 4.92
N ASP A 93 -0.69 15.02 4.71
CA ASP A 93 -1.21 15.23 3.36
C ASP A 93 -0.48 16.37 2.63
N ASP A 94 -0.10 17.45 3.32
CA ASP A 94 0.60 18.58 2.70
C ASP A 94 2.00 18.19 2.21
N ASP A 95 2.73 17.36 2.98
CA ASP A 95 4.05 16.86 2.61
C ASP A 95 3.96 15.98 1.35
N ILE A 96 3.04 15.00 1.35
CA ILE A 96 2.86 14.09 0.21
C ILE A 96 2.33 14.85 -1.01
N LYS A 97 1.40 15.78 -0.82
CA LYS A 97 0.89 16.65 -1.89
C LYS A 97 2.01 17.45 -2.54
N ALA A 98 2.90 18.02 -1.72
CA ALA A 98 4.05 18.75 -2.21
C ALA A 98 4.99 17.83 -3.01
N VAL A 99 5.28 16.62 -2.52
CA VAL A 99 6.05 15.61 -3.26
C VAL A 99 5.40 15.28 -4.61
N LEU A 100 4.11 14.91 -4.63
CA LEU A 100 3.38 14.54 -5.84
C LEU A 100 3.34 15.69 -6.86
N TRP A 101 3.21 16.93 -6.39
CA TRP A 101 3.26 18.10 -7.25
C TRP A 101 4.67 18.34 -7.81
N CYS A 102 5.72 18.25 -7.00
CA CYS A 102 7.10 18.45 -7.41
C CYS A 102 7.52 17.53 -8.55
N ILE A 103 7.10 16.27 -8.50
CA ILE A 103 7.47 15.25 -9.50
C ILE A 103 6.50 15.19 -10.68
N ASP A 104 5.47 16.05 -10.71
CA ASP A 104 4.41 15.99 -11.73
C ASP A 104 3.76 14.60 -11.80
N ALA A 105 3.36 14.07 -10.64
CA ALA A 105 2.95 12.68 -10.49
C ALA A 105 1.79 12.29 -11.40
N ALA A 106 0.87 13.21 -11.68
CA ALA A 106 -0.27 13.01 -12.57
C ALA A 106 0.13 12.50 -13.96
N ASN A 107 1.29 12.95 -14.45
CA ASN A 107 1.77 12.73 -15.82
C ASN A 107 3.01 11.82 -15.89
N LYS A 108 3.68 11.55 -14.76
CA LYS A 108 4.90 10.73 -14.74
C LYS A 108 4.81 9.44 -13.93
N VAL A 109 4.08 9.42 -12.82
CA VAL A 109 4.02 8.28 -11.90
C VAL A 109 3.01 7.23 -12.39
N LYS A 110 3.51 6.02 -12.69
CA LYS A 110 2.68 4.86 -13.04
C LYS A 110 2.33 4.02 -11.81
N ARG A 111 3.19 3.99 -10.79
CA ARG A 111 2.97 3.19 -9.58
C ARG A 111 3.15 4.05 -8.34
N LEU A 112 2.12 4.14 -7.52
CA LEU A 112 2.14 4.82 -6.23
C LEU A 112 1.88 3.81 -5.11
N SER A 113 2.75 3.78 -4.09
CA SER A 113 2.50 3.07 -2.84
C SER A 113 2.69 3.99 -1.64
N LEU A 114 1.64 4.19 -0.85
CA LEU A 114 1.63 5.01 0.36
C LEU A 114 1.96 4.20 1.63
N ALA A 115 2.78 3.17 1.48
CA ALA A 115 3.17 2.33 2.62
C ALA A 115 3.73 3.18 3.76
N HIS A 116 3.31 2.87 4.99
CA HIS A 116 3.70 3.54 6.22
C HIS A 116 3.27 5.00 6.38
N CYS A 117 2.65 5.64 5.37
CA CYS A 117 2.09 6.98 5.48
C CYS A 117 0.75 6.98 6.25
N VAL A 118 0.79 6.61 7.52
CA VAL A 118 -0.41 6.36 8.33
C VAL A 118 -1.16 7.60 8.80
N ASN A 119 -0.56 8.80 8.70
CA ASN A 119 -1.12 10.06 9.18
C ASN A 119 -1.82 10.89 8.08
N ILE A 120 -2.29 10.25 7.02
CA ILE A 120 -2.93 10.91 5.88
C ILE A 120 -4.44 10.71 5.89
N THR A 121 -5.15 11.73 5.43
CA THR A 121 -6.60 11.74 5.22
C THR A 121 -6.98 11.30 3.80
N GLY A 122 -6.01 11.30 2.88
CA GLY A 122 -6.17 10.97 1.46
C GLY A 122 -6.34 12.19 0.55
N SER A 123 -6.39 13.40 1.11
CA SER A 123 -6.49 14.65 0.34
C SER A 123 -5.22 14.97 -0.45
N CYS A 124 -4.06 14.43 -0.06
CA CYS A 124 -2.83 14.50 -0.83
C CYS A 124 -2.94 13.95 -2.26
N LEU A 125 -3.83 12.97 -2.47
CA LEU A 125 -4.03 12.32 -3.76
C LEU A 125 -4.70 13.21 -4.80
N GLU A 126 -5.16 14.42 -4.42
CA GLU A 126 -5.82 15.36 -5.34
C GLU A 126 -4.94 15.67 -6.57
N GLN A 127 -3.62 15.60 -6.42
CA GLN A 127 -2.67 15.77 -7.53
C GLN A 127 -2.76 14.68 -8.61
N LEU A 128 -3.38 13.53 -8.33
CA LEU A 128 -3.58 12.46 -9.31
C LEU A 128 -4.92 12.54 -10.04
N ARG A 129 -5.74 13.55 -9.73
CA ARG A 129 -7.07 13.73 -10.34
C ARG A 129 -6.94 13.73 -11.86
N GLY A 130 -7.71 12.87 -12.53
CA GLY A 130 -7.72 12.74 -13.99
C GLY A 130 -6.43 12.16 -14.60
N SER A 131 -5.52 11.61 -13.80
CA SER A 131 -4.32 10.94 -14.33
C SER A 131 -4.71 9.83 -15.30
N GLN A 132 -4.09 9.83 -16.48
CA GLN A 132 -4.30 8.82 -17.51
C GLN A 132 -3.22 7.73 -17.48
N ILE A 133 -2.09 8.00 -16.85
CA ILE A 133 -0.90 7.15 -16.88
C ILE A 133 -0.71 6.28 -15.64
N ILE A 134 -1.39 6.59 -14.53
CA ILE A 134 -1.31 5.79 -13.31
C ILE A 134 -1.85 4.37 -13.58
N GLU A 135 -1.05 3.36 -13.26
CA GLU A 135 -1.35 1.93 -13.46
C GLU A 135 -1.69 1.24 -12.12
N GLN A 136 -1.03 1.66 -11.03
CA GLN A 136 -1.21 1.07 -9.71
C GLN A 136 -1.25 2.13 -8.62
N ILE A 137 -2.24 2.01 -7.72
CA ILE A 137 -2.29 2.78 -6.48
C ILE A 137 -2.47 1.81 -5.31
N ASP A 138 -1.54 1.86 -4.38
CA ASP A 138 -1.55 1.07 -3.16
C ASP A 138 -1.76 1.96 -1.93
N LEU A 139 -2.97 1.85 -1.38
CA LEU A 139 -3.47 2.59 -0.22
C LEU A 139 -3.50 1.70 1.03
N SER A 140 -2.82 0.54 1.04
CA SER A 140 -2.84 -0.36 2.20
C SER A 140 -2.19 0.23 3.45
N LEU A 141 -1.36 1.28 3.29
CA LEU A 141 -0.57 1.95 4.34
C LEU A 141 0.43 1.03 5.06
N VAL A 142 0.64 -0.18 4.55
CA VAL A 142 1.61 -1.15 5.04
C VAL A 142 2.57 -1.56 3.93
N GLY A 143 3.71 -2.12 4.30
CA GLY A 143 4.64 -2.70 3.33
C GLY A 143 4.03 -3.88 2.56
N ARG A 144 4.62 -4.23 1.41
CA ARG A 144 4.08 -5.26 0.50
C ARG A 144 3.93 -6.66 1.13
N HIS A 145 4.75 -6.95 2.13
CA HIS A 145 4.82 -8.26 2.80
C HIS A 145 4.43 -8.17 4.27
N GLU A 146 3.71 -7.11 4.64
CA GLU A 146 3.24 -6.89 6.01
C GLU A 146 1.76 -7.22 6.15
N ASP A 147 1.35 -7.53 7.38
CA ASP A 147 -0.07 -7.70 7.69
C ASP A 147 -0.80 -6.35 7.51
N PRO A 148 -1.92 -6.29 6.78
CA PRO A 148 -2.62 -5.04 6.50
C PRO A 148 -3.40 -4.49 7.71
N VAL A 149 -3.41 -5.19 8.83
CA VAL A 149 -3.91 -4.66 10.10
C VAL A 149 -2.85 -3.75 10.71
N LEU A 150 -3.14 -2.45 10.72
CA LEU A 150 -2.31 -1.47 11.43
C LEU A 150 -2.51 -1.66 12.93
N ILE A 151 -1.45 -2.10 13.59
CA ILE A 151 -1.32 -2.10 15.03
C ILE A 151 -0.60 -0.80 15.41
N GLU A 152 -0.98 -0.07 16.46
CA GLU A 152 -0.24 1.12 16.92
C GLU A 152 1.12 0.75 17.55
N PRO A 153 2.29 0.98 16.92
CA PRO A 153 3.58 0.78 17.56
C PRO A 153 4.31 2.13 17.78
N TRP A 154 3.84 3.21 17.14
CA TRP A 154 4.58 4.46 16.93
C TRP A 154 4.14 5.59 17.87
N HIS A 155 3.02 5.42 18.56
CA HIS A 155 2.77 6.25 19.74
C HIS A 155 3.68 5.78 20.86
N PRO A 156 4.36 6.70 21.58
CA PRO A 156 5.20 6.33 22.71
C PRO A 156 4.37 5.41 23.60
N PRO A 157 4.90 4.24 24.00
CA PRO A 157 4.13 3.20 24.67
C PRO A 157 3.34 3.85 25.79
N ARG A 158 2.01 3.82 25.68
CA ARG A 158 1.16 4.14 26.83
C ARG A 158 1.63 3.18 27.90
N LYS A 159 2.00 3.69 29.08
CA LYS A 159 2.53 2.91 30.21
C LYS A 159 1.58 1.83 30.74
N ASP A 160 0.45 1.62 30.08
CA ASP A 160 -0.57 0.62 30.38
C ASP A 160 -0.60 -0.37 29.21
N GLU A 161 0.35 -1.31 29.24
CA GLU A 161 0.73 -2.26 28.16
C GLU A 161 -0.31 -3.36 27.88
N SER A 162 -1.52 -3.28 28.43
CA SER A 162 -2.42 -4.46 28.42
C SER A 162 -3.27 -4.62 27.16
N LEU A 163 -3.48 -3.58 26.35
CA LEU A 163 -4.39 -3.64 25.19
C LEU A 163 -3.82 -2.92 23.97
N VAL A 164 -3.25 -3.70 23.05
CA VAL A 164 -2.88 -3.23 21.71
C VAL A 164 -4.15 -3.19 20.85
N LEU A 165 -4.71 -2.00 20.67
CA LEU A 165 -5.89 -1.79 19.82
C LEU A 165 -5.48 -1.60 18.35
N PRO A 166 -6.27 -2.10 17.38
CA PRO A 166 -6.07 -1.77 15.98
C PRO A 166 -6.19 -0.26 15.73
N PHE A 167 -5.23 0.29 15.00
CA PHE A 167 -5.24 1.66 14.56
C PHE A 167 -6.18 1.82 13.36
N VAL A 168 -7.14 2.73 13.46
CA VAL A 168 -7.97 3.13 12.31
C VAL A 168 -7.32 4.34 11.63
N PRO A 169 -6.75 4.18 10.43
CA PRO A 169 -6.06 5.29 9.77
C PRO A 169 -7.04 6.42 9.39
N PRO A 170 -6.61 7.69 9.39
CA PRO A 170 -7.47 8.83 9.04
C PRO A 170 -7.93 8.86 7.57
N ILE A 171 -7.36 8.00 6.72
CA ILE A 171 -7.66 7.95 5.30
C ILE A 171 -9.14 7.60 5.08
N SER A 172 -9.88 8.46 4.37
CA SER A 172 -11.34 8.34 4.24
C SER A 172 -11.78 8.09 2.79
N CYS A 173 -12.88 7.34 2.64
CA CYS A 173 -13.54 7.16 1.35
C CYS A 173 -13.97 8.50 0.74
N GLU A 174 -14.43 9.45 1.57
CA GLU A 174 -14.91 10.77 1.14
C GLU A 174 -13.84 11.57 0.38
N ASN A 175 -12.59 11.53 0.86
CA ASN A 175 -11.49 12.24 0.20
C ASN A 175 -10.98 11.50 -1.04
N VAL A 176 -10.85 10.17 -0.97
CA VAL A 176 -10.13 9.39 -1.98
C VAL A 176 -11.02 8.99 -3.16
N LEU A 177 -12.27 8.57 -2.92
CA LEU A 177 -13.12 8.02 -3.98
C LEU A 177 -13.42 9.02 -5.11
N PRO A 178 -13.67 10.32 -4.85
CA PRO A 178 -13.85 11.30 -5.93
C PRO A 178 -12.63 11.46 -6.83
N ILE A 179 -11.42 11.20 -6.32
CA ILE A 179 -10.18 11.25 -7.07
C ILE A 179 -10.05 10.00 -7.93
N LEU A 180 -10.23 8.81 -7.33
CA LEU A 180 -10.20 7.54 -8.07
C LEU A 180 -11.29 7.50 -9.16
N ASP A 181 -12.47 8.04 -8.88
CA ASP A 181 -13.56 8.19 -9.86
C ASP A 181 -13.12 9.02 -11.06
N SER A 182 -12.44 10.13 -10.84
CA SER A 182 -11.97 10.99 -11.93
C SER A 182 -10.96 10.28 -12.86
N ILE A 183 -10.19 9.33 -12.31
CA ILE A 183 -9.24 8.51 -13.05
C ILE A 183 -10.02 7.49 -13.90
N ILE A 184 -10.92 6.71 -13.29
CA ILE A 184 -11.61 5.61 -13.99
C ILE A 184 -12.67 6.06 -15.00
N VAL A 185 -13.15 7.30 -14.91
CA VAL A 185 -14.09 7.88 -15.89
C VAL A 185 -13.40 8.15 -17.24
N SER A 186 -12.09 8.34 -17.25
CA SER A 186 -11.34 8.51 -18.51
C SER A 186 -11.25 7.18 -19.27
N GLU A 187 -11.71 7.15 -20.51
CA GLU A 187 -11.60 5.97 -21.39
C GLU A 187 -10.13 5.55 -21.62
N GLN A 188 -9.20 6.49 -21.49
CA GLN A 188 -7.76 6.30 -21.69
C GLN A 188 -7.00 6.07 -20.38
N CYS A 189 -7.68 5.85 -19.25
CA CYS A 189 -6.96 5.58 -18.00
C CYS A 189 -6.17 4.26 -18.10
N SER A 190 -4.98 4.27 -17.52
CA SER A 190 -4.09 3.09 -17.48
C SER A 190 -4.27 2.27 -16.20
N LEU A 191 -5.13 2.70 -15.26
CA LEU A 191 -5.24 2.11 -13.93
C LEU A 191 -5.65 0.63 -13.99
N GLN A 192 -4.80 -0.27 -13.52
CA GLN A 192 -4.99 -1.72 -13.56
C GLN A 192 -5.18 -2.32 -12.18
N HIS A 193 -4.56 -1.74 -11.14
CA HIS A 193 -4.55 -2.32 -9.81
C HIS A 193 -4.80 -1.29 -8.70
N LEU A 194 -5.75 -1.61 -7.81
CA LEU A 194 -6.02 -0.84 -6.59
C LEU A 194 -5.93 -1.75 -5.36
N GLN A 195 -5.12 -1.33 -4.39
CA GLN A 195 -5.10 -1.95 -3.06
C GLN A 195 -5.72 -0.98 -2.04
N PHE A 196 -6.85 -1.35 -1.44
CA PHE A 196 -7.54 -0.51 -0.46
C PHE A 196 -7.06 -0.76 0.98
N PRO A 197 -7.17 0.25 1.86
CA PRO A 197 -6.94 0.08 3.30
C PRO A 197 -7.80 -1.07 3.85
N LYS A 198 -7.25 -1.85 4.79
CA LYS A 198 -8.02 -2.91 5.48
C LYS A 198 -9.28 -2.33 6.15
N ALA A 199 -9.16 -1.12 6.69
CA ALA A 199 -10.25 -0.37 7.34
C ALA A 199 -11.51 -0.21 6.49
N TRP A 200 -11.39 -0.15 5.17
CA TRP A 200 -12.53 0.00 4.27
C TRP A 200 -13.15 -1.34 3.86
N ARG A 201 -12.41 -2.44 4.08
CA ARG A 201 -12.76 -3.79 3.64
C ARG A 201 -13.43 -4.62 4.73
N THR A 202 -13.28 -4.23 6.00
CA THR A 202 -13.76 -4.98 7.15
C THR A 202 -14.30 -4.05 8.24
N ASN A 203 -15.22 -4.54 9.08
CA ASN A 203 -15.57 -3.85 10.31
C ASN A 203 -14.37 -3.97 11.26
N TYR A 204 -13.78 -2.84 11.64
CA TYR A 204 -13.06 -2.82 12.91
C TYR A 204 -14.11 -2.90 14.04
N PRO A 205 -13.83 -3.64 15.12
CA PRO A 205 -14.71 -3.61 16.26
C PRO A 205 -14.77 -2.18 16.77
N SER A 206 -15.99 -1.73 17.07
CA SER A 206 -16.10 -0.51 17.86
C SER A 206 -15.42 -0.75 19.22
N GLU A 207 -14.78 0.26 19.80
CA GLU A 207 -14.16 0.19 21.15
C GLU A 207 -15.11 -0.37 22.23
N LYS A 208 -16.42 -0.41 21.97
CA LYS A 208 -17.45 -0.89 22.89
C LYS A 208 -17.54 -2.43 22.97
N ASP A 209 -16.92 -3.17 22.05
CA ASP A 209 -16.91 -4.63 22.05
C ASP A 209 -15.65 -5.14 22.76
N SER A 210 -15.66 -5.07 24.09
CA SER A 210 -14.50 -5.31 24.98
C SER A 210 -13.94 -6.74 25.02
N ASN A 211 -14.46 -7.68 24.21
CA ASN A 211 -13.97 -9.06 24.20
C ASN A 211 -13.00 -9.34 23.04
N TRP A 212 -11.86 -8.64 23.06
CA TRP A 212 -10.78 -8.77 22.05
C TRP A 212 -10.09 -10.15 22.03
N SER A 213 -10.17 -10.92 23.13
CA SER A 213 -9.50 -12.23 23.25
C SER A 213 -10.04 -13.33 22.33
N SER A 214 -11.22 -13.14 21.73
CA SER A 214 -11.88 -14.12 20.85
C SER A 214 -11.81 -13.76 19.35
N TRP A 215 -10.86 -12.91 18.98
CA TRP A 215 -10.54 -12.60 17.59
C TRP A 215 -9.72 -13.74 17.01
N SER A 216 -10.38 -14.88 16.79
CA SER A 216 -9.92 -15.71 15.69
C SER A 216 -9.96 -14.82 14.45
N ARG A 217 -8.91 -14.88 13.61
CA ARG A 217 -8.77 -14.21 12.30
C ARG A 217 -9.97 -14.40 11.35
N TRP A 218 -10.99 -15.14 11.80
CA TRP A 218 -12.10 -15.73 11.08
C TRP A 218 -13.46 -15.53 11.77
N ASN A 219 -13.57 -14.74 12.85
CA ASN A 219 -14.88 -14.48 13.46
C ASN A 219 -15.59 -13.37 12.68
N TYR A 220 -16.32 -13.76 11.62
CA TYR A 220 -17.04 -12.82 10.77
C TYR A 220 -18.21 -12.21 11.52
N ASP A 221 -18.12 -10.92 11.73
CA ASP A 221 -19.29 -10.16 12.09
C ASP A 221 -20.19 -10.03 10.85
N THR A 222 -21.29 -10.77 10.85
CA THR A 222 -22.36 -10.64 9.86
C THR A 222 -22.96 -9.23 9.80
N SER A 223 -22.60 -8.35 10.74
CA SER A 223 -23.00 -6.95 10.78
C SER A 223 -22.16 -6.02 9.90
N PHE A 224 -21.09 -6.49 9.23
CA PHE A 224 -20.31 -5.65 8.30
C PHE A 224 -21.20 -5.02 7.23
N LYS A 225 -21.27 -3.69 7.27
CA LYS A 225 -21.99 -2.86 6.32
C LYS A 225 -20.99 -1.91 5.68
N PRO A 226 -20.51 -2.22 4.47
CA PRO A 226 -19.55 -1.35 3.80
C PRO A 226 -20.20 0.01 3.49
N ASP A 227 -19.35 1.03 3.38
CA ASP A 227 -19.76 2.35 2.92
C ASP A 227 -20.45 2.24 1.53
N PRO A 228 -21.70 2.72 1.38
CA PRO A 228 -22.41 2.66 0.09
C PRO A 228 -21.69 3.38 -1.06
N THR A 229 -20.94 4.44 -0.77
CA THR A 229 -20.12 5.16 -1.76
C THR A 229 -18.97 4.30 -2.23
N PHE A 230 -18.33 3.55 -1.32
CA PHE A 230 -17.27 2.61 -1.65
C PHE A 230 -17.81 1.45 -2.50
N VAL A 231 -18.95 0.86 -2.14
CA VAL A 231 -19.60 -0.18 -2.96
C VAL A 231 -19.88 0.33 -4.37
N ARG A 232 -20.42 1.56 -4.51
CA ARG A 232 -20.71 2.17 -5.81
C ARG A 232 -19.43 2.41 -6.63
N PHE A 233 -18.34 2.81 -5.97
CA PHE A 233 -17.04 2.90 -6.62
C PHE A 233 -16.58 1.54 -7.13
N LEU A 234 -16.61 0.49 -6.28
CA LEU A 234 -16.18 -0.87 -6.67
C LEU A 234 -16.98 -1.40 -7.86
N MET A 235 -18.28 -1.11 -7.95
CA MET A 235 -19.10 -1.48 -9.11
C MET A 235 -18.63 -0.80 -10.40
N ARG A 236 -18.35 0.51 -10.35
CA ARG A 236 -17.85 1.26 -11.52
C ARG A 236 -16.45 0.81 -11.93
N TYR A 237 -15.57 0.57 -10.96
CA TYR A 237 -14.22 0.09 -11.22
C TYR A 237 -14.24 -1.31 -11.86
N ASN A 238 -15.08 -2.22 -11.35
CA ASN A 238 -15.32 -3.53 -11.98
C ASN A 238 -15.82 -3.37 -13.44
N GLN A 239 -16.79 -2.49 -13.68
CA GLN A 239 -17.29 -2.23 -15.04
C GLN A 239 -16.19 -1.74 -15.97
N MET A 240 -15.34 -0.81 -15.50
CA MET A 240 -14.20 -0.32 -16.27
C MET A 240 -13.21 -1.46 -16.59
N LEU A 241 -12.89 -2.33 -15.63
CA LEU A 241 -12.02 -3.49 -15.86
C LEU A 241 -12.64 -4.47 -16.86
N MET A 242 -13.94 -4.74 -16.77
CA MET A 242 -14.65 -5.63 -17.70
C MET A 242 -14.65 -5.08 -19.14
N ASN A 243 -14.86 -3.77 -19.30
CA ASN A 243 -14.85 -3.10 -20.61
C ASN A 243 -13.49 -3.21 -21.31
N ARG A 244 -12.39 -3.36 -20.57
CA ARG A 244 -11.06 -3.58 -21.14
C ARG A 244 -10.81 -5.01 -21.64
N GLY A 245 -11.74 -5.94 -21.41
CA GLY A 245 -11.60 -7.32 -21.90
C GLY A 245 -10.43 -8.07 -21.29
N ILE A 246 -10.24 -7.94 -19.97
CA ILE A 246 -9.11 -8.56 -19.26
C ILE A 246 -9.14 -10.08 -19.44
N SER A 247 -8.02 -10.62 -19.91
CA SER A 247 -7.83 -12.04 -20.18
C SER A 247 -6.69 -12.63 -19.37
N CYS A 248 -6.78 -13.92 -19.09
CA CYS A 248 -5.70 -14.64 -18.44
C CYS A 248 -4.48 -14.77 -19.35
N VAL A 249 -3.30 -14.39 -18.86
CA VAL A 249 -2.04 -14.46 -19.62
C VAL A 249 -1.67 -15.91 -20.03
N LYS A 250 -2.13 -16.94 -19.29
CA LYS A 250 -1.77 -18.33 -19.55
C LYS A 250 -2.71 -19.03 -20.54
N CYS A 251 -4.02 -18.83 -20.45
CA CYS A 251 -5.00 -19.52 -21.31
C CYS A 251 -5.76 -18.60 -22.26
N SER A 252 -5.52 -17.29 -22.21
CA SER A 252 -6.25 -16.26 -22.98
C SER A 252 -7.78 -16.22 -22.73
N HIS A 253 -8.27 -16.94 -21.71
CA HIS A 253 -9.68 -16.91 -21.35
C HIS A 253 -10.06 -15.55 -20.76
N ASN A 254 -11.23 -15.04 -21.14
CA ASN A 254 -11.75 -13.80 -20.60
C ASN A 254 -12.17 -14.02 -19.13
N LEU A 255 -11.61 -13.24 -18.21
CA LEU A 255 -11.84 -13.44 -16.78
C LEU A 255 -13.27 -13.08 -16.34
N HIS A 256 -13.97 -12.23 -17.10
CA HIS A 256 -15.35 -11.86 -16.82
C HIS A 256 -16.30 -13.07 -16.87
N SER A 257 -16.04 -14.05 -17.73
CA SER A 257 -16.90 -15.22 -17.91
C SER A 257 -16.89 -16.19 -16.72
N SER A 258 -15.95 -16.02 -15.78
CA SER A 258 -15.79 -16.92 -14.63
C SER A 258 -16.88 -16.76 -13.56
N GLY A 259 -17.72 -15.72 -13.64
CA GLY A 259 -18.73 -15.40 -12.63
C GLY A 259 -18.16 -14.80 -11.35
N TYR A 260 -16.84 -14.69 -11.22
CA TYR A 260 -16.17 -14.01 -10.13
C TYR A 260 -16.00 -12.52 -10.44
N GLN A 261 -16.21 -11.69 -9.41
CA GLN A 261 -15.93 -10.27 -9.51
C GLN A 261 -14.41 -10.05 -9.51
N LEU A 262 -13.93 -9.19 -10.41
CA LEU A 262 -12.51 -8.81 -10.48
C LEU A 262 -12.07 -8.04 -9.22
N VAL A 263 -12.99 -7.31 -8.60
CA VAL A 263 -12.84 -6.76 -7.26
C VAL A 263 -14.09 -7.11 -6.46
N GLY A 264 -13.94 -7.76 -5.31
CA GLY A 264 -15.10 -8.19 -4.52
C GLY A 264 -15.94 -6.98 -4.08
N SER A 265 -17.20 -6.91 -4.49
CA SER A 265 -18.13 -5.82 -4.20
C SER A 265 -19.40 -6.29 -3.49
N SER A 266 -19.63 -7.60 -3.40
CA SER A 266 -20.81 -8.16 -2.71
C SER A 266 -20.47 -8.63 -1.29
N VAL A 267 -21.43 -8.41 -0.39
CA VAL A 267 -21.43 -8.88 1.01
C VAL A 267 -22.49 -9.97 1.22
N SER A 268 -23.17 -10.41 0.15
CA SER A 268 -24.36 -11.26 0.25
C SER A 268 -24.09 -12.70 0.68
N ASP A 269 -22.85 -13.19 0.58
CA ASP A 269 -22.51 -14.57 0.92
C ASP A 269 -21.30 -14.67 1.85
N ARG A 270 -21.25 -15.73 2.67
CA ARG A 270 -20.16 -15.93 3.65
C ARG A 270 -18.77 -16.00 3.00
N LYS A 271 -18.66 -16.36 1.72
CA LYS A 271 -17.38 -16.47 0.99
C LYS A 271 -16.94 -15.13 0.38
N SER A 272 -17.86 -14.22 0.11
CA SER A 272 -17.58 -12.93 -0.52
C SER A 272 -16.95 -11.94 0.46
N PHE A 273 -17.20 -12.10 1.77
CA PHE A 273 -16.57 -11.29 2.83
C PHE A 273 -15.05 -11.27 2.76
N TYR A 274 -14.40 -12.40 2.46
CA TYR A 274 -12.94 -12.47 2.37
C TYR A 274 -12.37 -11.69 1.20
N THR A 275 -13.19 -11.45 0.18
CA THR A 275 -12.78 -10.82 -1.07
C THR A 275 -13.27 -9.38 -1.19
N PHE A 276 -14.09 -8.88 -0.26
CA PHE A 276 -14.64 -7.53 -0.33
C PHE A 276 -13.52 -6.48 -0.38
N GLY A 277 -13.58 -5.61 -1.38
CA GLY A 277 -12.56 -4.62 -1.72
C GLY A 277 -11.19 -5.19 -2.10
N ASN A 278 -11.04 -6.50 -2.29
CA ASN A 278 -9.79 -7.09 -2.77
C ASN A 278 -9.86 -7.31 -4.27
N GLN A 279 -8.78 -6.97 -4.95
CA GLN A 279 -8.64 -7.24 -6.36
C GLN A 279 -8.20 -8.70 -6.56
N ASN A 280 -9.03 -9.43 -7.29
CA ASN A 280 -8.87 -10.82 -7.66
C ASN A 280 -8.27 -10.93 -9.07
N HIS A 281 -7.75 -12.11 -9.40
CA HIS A 281 -7.23 -12.46 -10.71
C HIS A 281 -6.08 -11.58 -11.22
N THR A 282 -5.46 -10.77 -10.37
CA THR A 282 -4.42 -9.82 -10.76
C THR A 282 -3.23 -9.97 -9.82
N CYS A 283 -2.06 -10.26 -10.35
CA CYS A 283 -0.86 -10.29 -9.51
C CYS A 283 -0.48 -8.87 -9.09
N SER A 284 -0.45 -8.61 -7.78
CA SER A 284 -0.12 -7.32 -7.18
C SER A 284 1.27 -6.77 -7.53
N GLN A 285 2.18 -7.61 -8.04
CA GLN A 285 3.55 -7.24 -8.35
C GLN A 285 3.78 -6.97 -9.85
N CYS A 286 3.32 -7.86 -10.73
CA CYS A 286 3.52 -7.70 -12.19
C CYS A 286 2.29 -7.18 -12.92
N MET A 287 1.16 -6.99 -12.22
CA MET A 287 -0.14 -6.56 -12.74
C MET A 287 -0.75 -7.45 -13.83
N LYS A 288 -0.10 -8.57 -14.17
CA LYS A 288 -0.65 -9.58 -15.08
C LYS A 288 -1.86 -10.26 -14.47
N HIS A 289 -2.78 -10.65 -15.35
CA HIS A 289 -4.03 -11.27 -14.97
C HIS A 289 -4.03 -12.79 -15.20
N TYR A 290 -4.64 -13.52 -14.27
CA TYR A 290 -4.61 -14.98 -14.27
C TYR A 290 -5.97 -15.58 -13.88
N CYS A 291 -6.36 -16.65 -14.56
CA CYS A 291 -7.29 -17.60 -13.98
C CYS A 291 -6.61 -18.26 -12.78
N TYR A 292 -7.34 -18.52 -11.69
CA TYR A 292 -6.80 -19.31 -10.58
C TYR A 292 -6.34 -20.69 -11.05
N ARG A 293 -7.02 -21.25 -12.07
CA ARG A 293 -6.69 -22.52 -12.71
C ARG A 293 -6.92 -22.39 -14.22
N CYS A 294 -5.91 -22.66 -15.03
CA CYS A 294 -6.07 -22.78 -16.48
C CYS A 294 -6.37 -24.23 -16.86
N GLY A 295 -7.18 -24.46 -17.90
CA GLY A 295 -7.30 -25.78 -18.54
C GLY A 295 -8.41 -26.70 -18.02
N ILE A 296 -9.15 -26.33 -16.98
CA ILE A 296 -10.37 -27.06 -16.58
C ILE A 296 -11.50 -26.62 -17.50
N GLN A 297 -11.57 -27.18 -18.71
CA GLN A 297 -12.77 -27.07 -19.54
C GLN A 297 -13.87 -27.89 -18.87
N ASP A 298 -15.05 -27.28 -18.72
CA ASP A 298 -16.38 -27.68 -18.16
C ASP A 298 -16.85 -29.15 -18.22
N SER A 299 -15.96 -30.14 -18.22
CA SER A 299 -16.31 -31.54 -18.04
C SER A 299 -16.61 -31.77 -16.55
N ASN A 300 -17.88 -32.04 -16.26
CA ASN A 300 -18.42 -32.30 -14.92
C ASN A 300 -17.67 -33.39 -14.12
N GLU A 301 -16.77 -34.16 -14.74
CA GLU A 301 -15.99 -35.23 -14.08
C GLU A 301 -14.76 -34.74 -13.30
N GLU A 302 -14.17 -33.57 -13.63
CA GLU A 302 -12.96 -33.08 -12.94
C GLU A 302 -13.23 -32.38 -11.59
N PHE A 303 -14.51 -32.16 -11.23
CA PHE A 303 -14.87 -31.68 -9.89
C PHE A 303 -14.41 -32.63 -8.77
N ARG A 304 -14.17 -33.92 -9.06
CA ARG A 304 -13.72 -34.90 -8.05
C ARG A 304 -12.20 -34.92 -7.83
N ASN A 305 -11.39 -34.58 -8.83
CA ASN A 305 -9.92 -34.46 -8.69
C ASN A 305 -9.49 -33.17 -7.96
N ARG A 306 -10.46 -32.36 -7.51
CA ARG A 306 -10.23 -31.16 -6.69
C ARG A 306 -9.50 -31.39 -5.38
N ARG A 307 -9.47 -32.62 -4.86
CA ARG A 307 -8.80 -32.95 -3.58
C ARG A 307 -7.32 -33.28 -3.72
N ASP A 308 -6.86 -33.69 -4.90
CA ASP A 308 -5.51 -34.24 -5.01
C ASP A 308 -4.44 -33.18 -5.28
N GLY A 309 -4.82 -31.89 -5.37
CA GLY A 309 -3.85 -30.80 -5.53
C GLY A 309 -3.10 -30.79 -6.88
N ILE A 310 -3.55 -31.61 -7.84
CA ILE A 310 -2.91 -31.73 -9.16
C ILE A 310 -3.47 -30.64 -10.07
N GLY A 311 -2.90 -29.44 -9.97
CA GLY A 311 -3.17 -28.32 -10.86
C GLY A 311 -2.39 -27.10 -10.40
N ASP A 312 -1.50 -26.59 -11.26
CA ASP A 312 -0.65 -25.44 -10.94
C ASP A 312 -1.52 -24.19 -10.76
N PHE A 313 -1.72 -23.77 -9.51
CA PHE A 313 -2.31 -22.47 -9.23
C PHE A 313 -1.36 -21.40 -9.77
N HIS A 314 -1.80 -20.66 -10.79
CA HIS A 314 -0.99 -19.57 -11.34
C HIS A 314 -1.00 -18.33 -10.45
N LEU A 315 -2.00 -18.23 -9.59
CA LEU A 315 -2.24 -17.09 -8.73
C LEU A 315 -2.75 -17.58 -7.38
N GLU A 316 -2.10 -17.15 -6.31
CA GLU A 316 -2.52 -17.46 -4.95
C GLU A 316 -2.52 -16.21 -4.10
N ARG A 317 -3.39 -16.21 -3.10
CA ARG A 317 -3.50 -15.13 -2.13
C ARG A 317 -2.68 -15.44 -0.90
N CYS A 318 -1.82 -14.50 -0.49
CA CYS A 318 -1.11 -14.62 0.77
C CYS A 318 -2.04 -14.29 1.95
N ASN A 319 -2.10 -15.15 2.95
CA ASN A 319 -2.91 -14.91 4.14
C ASN A 319 -2.35 -13.83 5.08
N VAL A 320 -1.06 -13.48 4.98
CA VAL A 320 -0.43 -12.42 5.78
C VAL A 320 -0.72 -11.06 5.12
N CYS A 321 -0.15 -10.79 3.95
CA CYS A 321 -0.29 -9.47 3.33
C CYS A 321 -1.60 -9.29 2.54
N GLU A 322 -2.41 -10.34 2.43
CA GLU A 322 -3.71 -10.34 1.74
C GLU A 322 -3.67 -10.01 0.24
N ARG A 323 -2.48 -10.00 -0.38
CA ARG A 323 -2.29 -9.74 -1.81
C ARG A 323 -2.28 -11.03 -2.62
N GLU A 324 -2.74 -10.94 -3.87
CA GLU A 324 -2.58 -12.00 -4.85
C GLU A 324 -1.23 -11.90 -5.56
N GLN A 325 -0.54 -13.03 -5.65
CA GLN A 325 0.79 -13.13 -6.24
C GLN A 325 0.82 -14.31 -7.18
N CYS A 326 1.39 -14.10 -8.36
CA CYS A 326 1.64 -15.20 -9.27
C CYS A 326 2.92 -15.92 -8.85
N VAL A 327 2.98 -17.21 -9.13
CA VAL A 327 4.11 -18.08 -8.76
C VAL A 327 5.46 -17.63 -9.36
N GLU A 328 5.43 -16.84 -10.44
CA GLU A 328 6.61 -16.26 -11.07
C GLU A 328 7.15 -15.03 -10.31
N CYS A 329 6.27 -14.27 -9.66
CA CYS A 329 6.65 -13.06 -8.93
C CYS A 329 7.10 -13.34 -7.50
N SER A 330 6.53 -14.35 -6.87
CA SER A 330 6.79 -14.70 -5.49
C SER A 330 6.55 -16.18 -5.28
N GLY A 331 7.48 -16.84 -4.58
CA GLY A 331 7.27 -18.20 -4.14
C GLY A 331 6.07 -18.24 -3.18
N MET A 332 5.11 -19.10 -3.47
CA MET A 332 3.96 -19.35 -2.61
C MET A 332 4.05 -20.76 -2.05
N TYR A 333 3.57 -20.96 -0.82
CA TYR A 333 3.42 -22.28 -0.26
C TYR A 333 2.20 -22.35 0.64
N ARG A 334 1.62 -23.55 0.74
CA ARG A 334 0.54 -23.89 1.64
C ARG A 334 1.11 -24.55 2.89
N CYS A 335 0.74 -24.06 4.05
CA CYS A 335 1.05 -24.72 5.32
C CYS A 335 -0.06 -25.73 5.65
N GLU A 336 0.28 -27.02 5.70
CA GLU A 336 -0.70 -28.09 5.93
C GLU A 336 -1.19 -28.14 7.39
N THR A 337 -0.37 -27.65 8.33
CA THR A 337 -0.71 -27.66 9.75
C THR A 337 -1.57 -26.48 10.17
N CYS A 338 -1.51 -25.37 9.43
CA CYS A 338 -2.37 -24.22 9.70
C CYS A 338 -3.85 -24.56 9.42
N PRO A 339 -4.78 -24.14 10.29
CA PRO A 339 -6.20 -24.34 10.06
C PRO A 339 -6.62 -23.78 8.69
N SER A 340 -7.28 -24.60 7.88
CA SER A 340 -7.76 -24.27 6.52
C SER A 340 -6.69 -24.22 5.42
N SER A 341 -5.53 -24.85 5.61
CA SER A 341 -4.48 -24.97 4.59
C SER A 341 -4.11 -23.59 4.02
N THR A 342 -3.72 -22.69 4.91
CA THR A 342 -3.43 -21.29 4.59
C THR A 342 -2.23 -21.17 3.66
N THR A 343 -2.34 -20.27 2.69
CA THR A 343 -1.28 -20.01 1.73
C THR A 343 -0.49 -18.77 2.13
N PHE A 344 0.83 -18.83 2.01
CA PHE A 344 1.75 -17.76 2.39
C PHE A 344 2.70 -17.44 1.24
N CYS A 345 3.08 -16.16 1.14
CA CYS A 345 4.18 -15.74 0.30
C CYS A 345 5.49 -15.95 1.06
N MET A 346 6.55 -16.39 0.36
CA MET A 346 7.86 -16.66 0.96
C MET A 346 8.46 -15.43 1.64
N ASN A 347 8.15 -14.23 1.14
CA ASN A 347 8.63 -12.97 1.74
C ASN A 347 7.82 -12.56 2.98
N CYS A 348 6.63 -13.11 3.15
CA CYS A 348 5.71 -12.76 4.24
C CYS A 348 5.90 -13.70 5.44
N LYS A 349 6.27 -14.96 5.17
CA LYS A 349 6.44 -15.97 6.19
C LYS A 349 7.40 -17.04 5.72
N GLU A 350 8.49 -17.22 6.46
CA GLU A 350 9.44 -18.29 6.23
C GLU A 350 8.78 -19.67 6.38
N SER A 351 9.31 -20.64 5.63
CA SER A 351 8.86 -22.04 5.69
C SER A 351 10.02 -23.00 5.83
N THR A 352 9.76 -24.06 6.59
CA THR A 352 10.63 -25.23 6.63
C THR A 352 10.08 -26.30 5.69
N LYS A 353 10.92 -26.82 4.81
CA LYS A 353 10.54 -27.87 3.86
C LYS A 353 10.85 -29.23 4.48
N CYS A 354 9.84 -30.09 4.61
CA CYS A 354 10.03 -31.47 5.04
C CYS A 354 10.91 -32.22 4.03
N SER A 355 11.98 -32.83 4.53
CA SER A 355 12.96 -33.58 3.73
C SER A 355 12.39 -34.80 3.00
N LEU A 356 11.24 -35.32 3.44
CA LEU A 356 10.68 -36.59 2.94
C LEU A 356 9.49 -36.41 1.98
N CYS A 357 8.53 -35.55 2.32
CA CYS A 357 7.34 -35.34 1.49
C CYS A 357 7.37 -34.03 0.70
N SER A 358 8.41 -33.20 0.85
CA SER A 358 8.51 -31.86 0.25
C SER A 358 7.44 -30.85 0.68
N ASN A 359 6.53 -31.21 1.59
CA ASN A 359 5.56 -30.27 2.16
C ASN A 359 6.28 -29.18 2.96
N ARG A 360 5.66 -28.01 3.03
CA ARG A 360 6.19 -26.84 3.73
C ARG A 360 5.31 -26.52 4.91
N GLU A 361 5.94 -26.20 6.02
CA GLU A 361 5.28 -25.77 7.24
C GLU A 361 5.81 -24.40 7.62
N CYS A 362 4.93 -23.51 8.09
CA CYS A 362 5.33 -22.16 8.48
C CYS A 362 5.94 -22.19 9.88
N ASN A 363 6.87 -21.27 10.17
CA ASN A 363 7.63 -21.28 11.42
C ASN A 363 6.79 -21.05 12.70
N ASP A 364 5.54 -20.57 12.57
CA ASP A 364 4.63 -20.39 13.71
C ASP A 364 3.94 -21.70 14.13
N CYS A 365 3.98 -22.72 13.29
CA CYS A 365 3.54 -24.04 13.69
C CYS A 365 4.67 -24.69 14.48
N ASP A 366 4.50 -24.81 15.80
CA ASP A 366 5.44 -25.50 16.70
C ASP A 366 5.44 -27.01 16.39
N LEU A 367 6.27 -27.38 15.41
CA LEU A 367 6.30 -28.74 14.90
C LEU A 367 7.69 -29.30 15.03
N SER A 368 7.82 -30.19 16.01
CA SER A 368 8.89 -31.17 16.01
C SER A 368 8.76 -32.17 14.87
N ARG A 369 7.58 -32.31 14.22
CA ARG A 369 7.28 -33.32 13.21
C ARG A 369 6.32 -32.82 12.13
N CYS A 370 6.59 -33.19 10.89
CA CYS A 370 5.71 -32.92 9.76
C CYS A 370 4.39 -33.69 9.90
N GLU A 371 3.25 -33.00 9.81
CA GLU A 371 1.91 -33.60 9.94
C GLU A 371 1.67 -34.68 8.87
N SER A 372 2.13 -34.44 7.64
CA SER A 372 1.84 -35.31 6.51
C SER A 372 2.59 -36.64 6.54
N CYS A 373 3.85 -36.65 6.99
CA CYS A 373 4.68 -37.87 7.03
C CYS A 373 5.07 -38.33 8.44
N LYS A 374 4.66 -37.60 9.47
CA LYS A 374 4.94 -37.87 10.89
C LYS A 374 6.43 -38.01 11.23
N LYS A 375 7.34 -37.37 10.48
CA LYS A 375 8.78 -37.41 10.73
C LYS A 375 9.29 -36.04 11.19
N GLU A 376 10.39 -36.04 11.91
CA GLU A 376 11.04 -34.79 12.36
C GLU A 376 11.43 -33.93 11.15
N LEU A 377 11.19 -32.61 11.25
CA LEU A 377 11.33 -31.64 10.16
C LEU A 377 12.78 -31.23 9.92
#